data_AF-A0A6A3WQW3-F1
#
_entry.id   AF-A0A6A3WQW3-F1
#
_cell.length_a   1.000
_cell.length_b   1.000
_cell.length_c   1.000
_cell.angle_alpha   90.00
_cell.angle_beta   90.00
_cell.angle_gamma   90.00
#
_symmetry.space_group_name_H-M   'P 1'
#
loop_
_entity.id
_entity.type
_entity.pdbx_description
1 polymer ?
#
loop_
_entity_poly.entity_id
_entity_poly.type
_entity_poly.pdbx_seq_one_letter_code
_entity_poly.pdbx_strand_id
1 'polypeptide(L)'
;MERIIAVKNTLRDVGSTLDWIEDVNWKEGGLTAIGGPFNDEHMLSKAERKGAVMSMPLCTKYLNTEATSGASLLVYRQDMWLNSTCMITAMMYMQRAYECVGIVNPAFYHSKSSVDKIRLASAFRPFDSTKRRVIGVLNVAGLHWVVYYIDRDAHVCYTFDPLQGKVSKMTSAIREIIEP
;
A
#
# COMPACT_ATOMS: atom_id res chain seq x y z
N MET A 1 -14.66 1.96 29.01
CA MET A 1 -15.68 2.45 28.05
C MET A 1 -15.08 2.65 26.66
N GLU A 2 -13.93 3.30 26.52
CA GLU A 2 -13.22 3.51 25.24
C GLU A 2 -12.98 2.24 24.42
N ARG A 3 -12.48 1.16 25.04
CA ARG A 3 -12.25 -0.12 24.36
C ARG A 3 -13.53 -0.71 23.75
N ILE A 4 -14.67 -0.57 24.43
CA ILE A 4 -15.97 -1.07 23.94
C ILE A 4 -16.42 -0.25 22.73
N ILE A 5 -16.26 1.08 22.80
CA ILE A 5 -16.58 1.99 21.69
C ILE A 5 -15.70 1.67 20.47
N ALA A 6 -14.40 1.46 20.67
CA ALA A 6 -13.47 1.12 19.60
C ALA A 6 -13.86 -0.18 18.89
N VAL A 7 -14.14 -1.25 19.65
CA VAL A 7 -14.61 -2.53 19.09
C VAL A 7 -15.92 -2.36 18.32
N LYS A 8 -16.89 -1.61 18.88
CA LYS A 8 -18.16 -1.34 18.22
C LYS A 8 -17.97 -0.61 16.88
N ASN A 9 -17.07 0.37 16.83
CA ASN A 9 -16.76 1.09 15.60
C ASN A 9 -16.13 0.17 14.56
N THR A 10 -15.17 -0.68 14.93
CA THR A 10 -14.57 -1.64 14.01
C THR A 10 -15.61 -2.63 13.46
N LEU A 11 -16.51 -3.15 14.29
CA LEU A 11 -17.58 -4.03 13.81
C LEU A 11 -18.55 -3.33 12.85
N ARG A 12 -18.84 -2.05 13.09
CA ARG A 12 -19.60 -1.22 12.15
C ARG A 12 -18.86 -1.03 10.83
N ASP A 13 -17.54 -0.82 10.86
CA ASP A 13 -16.72 -0.73 9.65
C ASP A 13 -16.73 -2.04 8.85
N VAL A 14 -16.71 -3.19 9.53
CA VAL A 14 -16.89 -4.50 8.88
C VAL A 14 -18.24 -4.56 8.18
N GLY A 15 -19.34 -4.24 8.87
CA GLY A 15 -20.68 -4.21 8.28
C GLY A 15 -20.74 -3.31 7.04
N SER A 16 -20.21 -2.09 7.17
CA SER A 16 -20.17 -1.11 6.06
C SER A 16 -19.36 -1.61 4.86
N THR A 17 -18.29 -2.39 5.10
CA THR A 17 -17.48 -3.01 4.05
C THR A 17 -18.25 -4.13 3.35
N LEU A 18 -18.99 -4.95 4.10
CA LEU A 18 -19.80 -6.03 3.53
C LEU A 18 -20.96 -5.50 2.69
N ASP A 19 -21.63 -4.44 3.16
CA ASP A 19 -22.70 -3.77 2.42
C ASP A 19 -22.15 -3.16 1.12
N TRP A 20 -20.98 -2.51 1.18
CA TRP A 20 -20.34 -1.99 -0.03
C TRP A 20 -20.00 -3.08 -1.06
N ILE A 21 -19.51 -4.25 -0.62
CA ILE A 21 -19.23 -5.37 -1.54
C ILE A 21 -20.52 -5.87 -2.20
N GLU A 22 -21.65 -5.81 -1.50
CA GLU A 22 -22.95 -6.16 -2.06
C GLU A 22 -23.41 -5.13 -3.10
N ASP A 23 -23.23 -3.85 -2.83
CA ASP A 23 -23.71 -2.75 -3.69
C ASP A 23 -22.84 -2.52 -4.93
N VAL A 24 -21.53 -2.77 -4.84
CA VAL A 24 -20.61 -2.47 -5.93
C VAL A 24 -20.85 -3.38 -7.13
N ASN A 25 -20.96 -2.78 -8.32
CA ASN A 25 -21.03 -3.50 -9.59
C ASN A 25 -19.69 -3.40 -10.30
N TRP A 26 -18.96 -4.51 -10.32
CA TRP A 26 -17.70 -4.62 -11.02
C TRP A 26 -17.95 -4.74 -12.53
N LYS A 27 -17.28 -3.91 -13.33
CA LYS A 27 -17.35 -4.01 -14.78
C LYS A 27 -16.40 -5.13 -15.24
N GLU A 28 -16.94 -6.31 -15.51
CA GLU A 28 -16.17 -7.48 -15.95
C GLU A 28 -15.25 -7.20 -17.15
N GLY A 29 -15.74 -6.45 -18.14
CA GLY A 29 -14.92 -6.02 -19.28
C GLY A 29 -13.72 -5.14 -18.89
N GLY A 30 -13.84 -4.40 -17.79
CA GLY A 30 -12.74 -3.62 -17.22
C GLY A 30 -11.75 -4.49 -16.45
N LEU A 31 -12.23 -5.45 -15.67
CA LEU A 31 -11.36 -6.36 -14.89
C LEU A 31 -10.56 -7.31 -15.78
N THR A 32 -11.18 -7.82 -16.86
CA THR A 32 -10.52 -8.70 -17.83
C THR A 32 -9.52 -7.99 -18.74
N ALA A 33 -9.66 -6.67 -18.89
CA ALA A 33 -8.68 -5.85 -19.62
C ALA A 33 -7.41 -5.58 -18.80
N ILE A 34 -7.45 -5.80 -17.47
CA ILE A 34 -6.27 -5.67 -16.62
C ILE A 34 -5.38 -6.89 -16.86
N GLY A 35 -4.13 -6.64 -17.28
CA GLY A 35 -3.12 -7.70 -17.45
C GLY A 35 -2.62 -8.26 -16.13
N GLY A 36 -1.83 -9.34 -16.20
CA GLY A 36 -1.13 -9.88 -15.03
C GLY A 36 -0.31 -8.78 -14.32
N PRO A 37 -0.29 -8.77 -12.98
CA PRO A 37 -0.71 -9.82 -12.04
C PRO A 37 -2.15 -9.68 -11.54
N PHE A 38 -2.82 -8.58 -11.88
CA PHE A 38 -4.12 -8.20 -11.30
C PHE A 38 -5.29 -8.74 -12.13
N ASN A 39 -4.99 -9.68 -13.02
CA ASN A 39 -5.95 -10.34 -13.87
C ASN A 39 -6.63 -11.51 -13.14
N ASP A 40 -6.36 -11.76 -11.87
CA ASP A 40 -7.04 -12.77 -11.05
C ASP A 40 -8.29 -12.22 -10.34
N GLU A 41 -8.39 -10.90 -10.18
CA GLU A 41 -9.49 -10.24 -9.48
C GLU A 41 -10.88 -10.52 -10.08
N HIS A 42 -10.98 -10.68 -11.41
CA HIS A 42 -12.25 -11.03 -12.07
C HIS A 42 -12.74 -12.45 -11.73
N MET A 43 -11.88 -13.29 -11.15
CA MET A 43 -12.24 -14.66 -10.76
C MET A 43 -12.89 -14.71 -9.37
N LEU A 44 -12.83 -13.63 -8.59
CA LEU A 44 -13.35 -13.60 -7.22
C LEU A 44 -14.81 -13.13 -7.17
N SER A 45 -15.69 -14.03 -6.74
CA SER A 45 -17.09 -13.72 -6.49
C SER A 45 -17.28 -12.75 -5.31
N LYS A 46 -18.44 -12.07 -5.26
CA LYS A 46 -18.84 -11.26 -4.09
C LYS A 46 -18.84 -12.08 -2.80
N ALA A 47 -19.26 -13.34 -2.87
CA ALA A 47 -19.29 -14.24 -1.72
C ALA A 47 -17.87 -14.51 -1.18
N GLU A 48 -16.89 -14.75 -2.06
CA GLU A 48 -15.49 -14.95 -1.65
C GLU A 48 -14.89 -13.68 -1.04
N ARG A 49 -15.16 -12.51 -1.62
CA ARG A 49 -14.72 -11.21 -1.07
C ARG A 49 -15.30 -10.96 0.33
N LYS A 50 -16.60 -11.21 0.53
CA LYS A 50 -17.24 -11.12 1.85
C LYS A 50 -16.66 -12.14 2.82
N GLY A 51 -16.41 -13.37 2.37
CA GLY A 51 -15.75 -14.41 3.15
C GLY A 51 -14.36 -13.99 3.64
N ALA A 52 -13.56 -13.37 2.76
CA ALA A 52 -12.26 -12.82 3.11
C ALA A 52 -12.37 -11.75 4.21
N VAL A 53 -13.29 -10.78 4.08
CA VAL A 53 -13.52 -9.74 5.10
C VAL A 53 -13.96 -10.35 6.44
N MET A 54 -14.88 -11.32 6.42
CA MET A 54 -15.39 -11.98 7.63
C MET A 54 -14.32 -12.81 8.35
N SER A 55 -13.37 -13.38 7.59
CA SER A 55 -12.25 -14.17 8.13
C SER A 55 -11.05 -13.31 8.54
N MET A 56 -11.05 -12.02 8.18
CA MET A 56 -9.91 -11.15 8.38
C MET A 56 -9.69 -10.86 9.88
N PRO A 57 -8.49 -11.13 10.42
CA PRO A 57 -8.15 -10.74 11.77
C PRO A 57 -8.09 -9.22 11.92
N LEU A 58 -8.93 -8.64 12.77
CA LEU A 58 -9.04 -7.18 12.95
C LEU A 58 -7.95 -6.59 13.87
N CYS A 59 -7.24 -7.43 14.61
CA CYS A 59 -6.14 -7.03 15.47
C CYS A 59 -4.86 -6.72 14.69
N THR A 60 -3.86 -6.18 15.39
CA THR A 60 -2.51 -6.03 14.84
C THR A 60 -1.84 -7.39 14.67
N LYS A 61 -1.41 -7.69 13.45
CA LYS A 61 -0.58 -8.85 13.09
C LYS A 61 0.69 -8.39 12.39
N TYR A 62 1.73 -9.20 12.45
CA TYR A 62 2.94 -8.93 11.66
C TYR A 62 2.77 -9.52 10.26
N LEU A 63 2.83 -8.66 9.24
CA LEU A 63 3.01 -9.06 7.85
C LEU A 63 4.50 -8.96 7.53
N ASN A 64 5.16 -10.10 7.44
CA ASN A 64 6.63 -10.20 7.48
C ASN A 64 7.20 -9.51 8.73
N THR A 65 7.73 -8.30 8.58
CA THR A 65 8.31 -7.48 9.65
C THR A 65 7.46 -6.27 10.04
N GLU A 66 6.32 -6.03 9.36
CA GLU A 66 5.48 -4.84 9.59
C GLU A 66 4.26 -5.16 10.44
N ALA A 67 4.08 -4.41 11.53
CA ALA A 67 2.87 -4.47 12.35
C ALA A 67 1.69 -3.83 11.61
N THR A 68 0.75 -4.65 11.16
CA THR A 68 -0.41 -4.27 10.35
C THR A 68 -1.70 -4.55 11.12
N SER A 69 -2.51 -3.53 11.34
CA SER A 69 -3.86 -3.69 11.89
C SER A 69 -4.83 -4.06 10.77
N GLY A 70 -5.50 -5.21 10.87
CA GLY A 70 -6.51 -5.60 9.88
C GLY A 70 -7.70 -4.64 9.86
N ALA A 71 -8.07 -4.04 10.99
CA ALA A 71 -9.09 -3.01 11.04
C ALA A 71 -8.75 -1.80 10.15
N SER A 72 -7.46 -1.45 10.03
CA SER A 72 -7.01 -0.34 9.16
C SER A 72 -7.17 -0.64 7.67
N LEU A 73 -7.33 -1.91 7.28
CA LEU A 73 -7.52 -2.31 5.88
C LEU A 73 -8.98 -2.18 5.43
N LEU A 74 -9.94 -2.02 6.36
CA LEU A 74 -11.35 -1.87 6.01
C LEU A 74 -11.62 -0.59 5.22
N VAL A 75 -10.69 0.38 5.19
CA VAL A 75 -10.79 1.57 4.33
C VAL A 75 -10.58 1.28 2.85
N TYR A 76 -10.27 0.04 2.46
CA TYR A 76 -10.38 -0.42 1.06
C TYR A 76 -11.84 -0.58 0.63
N ARG A 77 -12.63 0.50 0.75
CA ARG A 77 -14.03 0.55 0.35
C ARG A 77 -14.41 1.95 -0.13
N GLN A 78 -15.31 2.01 -1.10
CA GLN A 78 -15.92 3.25 -1.57
C GLN A 78 -14.88 4.34 -1.91
N ASP A 79 -15.07 5.54 -1.36
CA ASP A 79 -14.27 6.75 -1.49
C ASP A 79 -13.43 7.03 -0.22
N MET A 80 -13.22 6.00 0.61
CA MET A 80 -12.43 6.14 1.83
C MET A 80 -10.96 6.42 1.53
N TRP A 81 -10.37 7.28 2.35
CA TRP A 81 -8.95 7.64 2.24
C TRP A 81 -8.06 6.48 2.68
N LEU A 82 -7.16 6.04 1.79
CA LEU A 82 -6.18 5.01 2.09
C LEU A 82 -5.15 5.54 3.10
N ASN A 83 -4.89 4.74 4.13
CA ASN A 83 -3.86 5.01 5.13
C ASN A 83 -2.54 4.30 4.78
N SER A 84 -1.48 4.58 5.54
CA SER A 84 -0.16 3.97 5.31
C SER A 84 -0.19 2.44 5.38
N THR A 85 -1.01 1.85 6.25
CA THR A 85 -1.16 0.38 6.36
C THR A 85 -1.68 -0.21 5.05
N CYS A 86 -2.64 0.45 4.39
CA CYS A 86 -3.13 0.05 3.09
C CYS A 86 -2.01 0.06 2.06
N MET A 87 -1.31 1.18 1.93
CA MET A 87 -0.24 1.34 0.93
C MET A 87 0.91 0.35 1.14
N ILE A 88 1.34 0.13 2.39
CA ILE A 88 2.39 -0.84 2.72
C ILE A 88 1.92 -2.26 2.38
N THR A 89 0.70 -2.63 2.75
CA THR A 89 0.14 -3.96 2.45
C THR A 89 0.07 -4.23 0.95
N ALA A 90 -0.33 -3.24 0.15
CA ALA A 90 -0.34 -3.35 -1.31
C ALA A 90 1.09 -3.51 -1.88
N MET A 91 2.05 -2.73 -1.41
CA MET A 91 3.45 -2.89 -1.82
C MET A 91 4.02 -4.25 -1.42
N MET A 92 3.70 -4.76 -0.22
CA MET A 92 4.11 -6.10 0.22
C MET A 92 3.53 -7.21 -0.67
N TYR A 93 2.27 -7.07 -1.08
CA TYR A 93 1.67 -7.98 -2.06
C TYR A 93 2.46 -7.97 -3.37
N MET A 94 2.83 -6.78 -3.88
CA MET A 94 3.64 -6.65 -5.10
C MET A 94 5.04 -7.27 -4.96
N GLN A 95 5.70 -7.07 -3.82
CA GLN A 95 7.00 -7.69 -3.54
C GLN A 95 6.90 -9.23 -3.48
N ARG A 96 5.77 -9.77 -3.02
CA ARG A 96 5.52 -11.22 -2.98
C ARG A 96 5.18 -11.77 -4.36
N ALA A 97 4.40 -11.05 -5.16
CA ALA A 97 4.04 -11.45 -6.52
C ALA A 97 5.24 -11.34 -7.48
N TYR A 98 6.16 -10.40 -7.22
CA TYR A 98 7.33 -10.14 -8.04
C TYR A 98 8.61 -10.16 -7.22
N GLU A 99 9.34 -11.27 -7.30
CA GLU A 99 10.60 -11.44 -6.56
C GLU A 99 11.64 -10.35 -6.91
N CYS A 100 11.59 -9.78 -8.11
CA CYS A 100 12.48 -8.72 -8.56
C CYS A 100 12.10 -7.31 -8.05
N VAL A 101 11.00 -7.16 -7.29
CA VAL A 101 10.52 -5.89 -6.75
C VAL A 101 10.95 -5.73 -5.28
N GLY A 102 11.63 -4.64 -5.00
CA GLY A 102 11.90 -4.11 -3.67
C GLY A 102 10.90 -3.01 -3.30
N ILE A 103 10.61 -2.84 -2.01
CA ILE A 103 9.65 -1.85 -1.53
C ILE A 103 10.28 -0.96 -0.45
N VAL A 104 9.96 0.33 -0.48
CA VAL A 104 10.46 1.31 0.51
C VAL A 104 9.37 1.60 1.54
N ASN A 105 9.72 1.56 2.83
CA ASN A 105 8.76 1.93 3.88
C ASN A 105 8.46 3.44 3.80
N PRO A 106 7.21 3.86 3.57
CA PRO A 106 6.85 5.26 3.36
C PRO A 106 7.08 6.16 4.58
N ALA A 107 7.23 5.59 5.78
CA ALA A 107 7.48 6.33 7.00
C ALA A 107 8.79 7.14 6.95
N PHE A 108 9.76 6.75 6.10
CA PHE A 108 11.02 7.46 5.95
C PHE A 108 10.82 8.94 5.59
N TYR A 109 9.81 9.26 4.78
CA TYR A 109 9.58 10.60 4.26
C TYR A 109 9.24 11.63 5.34
N HIS A 110 8.68 11.16 6.46
CA HIS A 110 8.30 12.00 7.59
C HIS A 110 9.41 12.14 8.65
N SER A 111 10.50 11.38 8.52
CA SER A 111 11.64 11.49 9.42
C SER A 111 12.47 12.74 9.12
N LYS A 112 12.90 13.44 10.17
CA LYS A 112 13.83 14.58 10.08
C LYS A 112 15.30 14.16 10.13
N SER A 113 15.60 12.98 10.68
CA SER A 113 16.96 12.46 10.84
C SER A 113 17.36 11.64 9.62
N SER A 114 18.46 11.99 8.95
CA SER A 114 18.95 11.26 7.77
C SER A 114 19.24 9.78 8.10
N VAL A 115 19.77 9.50 9.29
CA VAL A 115 20.02 8.13 9.76
C VAL A 115 18.71 7.35 9.85
N ASP A 116 17.66 7.95 10.42
CA ASP A 116 16.35 7.30 10.50
C ASP A 116 15.67 7.19 9.15
N LYS A 117 15.85 8.16 8.23
CA LYS A 117 15.36 8.05 6.86
C LYS A 117 15.94 6.81 6.18
N ILE A 118 17.26 6.64 6.23
CA ILE A 118 17.94 5.48 5.61
C ILE A 118 17.49 4.19 6.29
N ARG A 119 17.44 4.15 7.63
CA ARG A 119 16.99 2.97 8.39
C ARG A 119 15.57 2.57 8.03
N LEU A 120 14.63 3.52 7.99
CA LEU A 120 13.23 3.27 7.64
C LEU A 120 13.09 2.85 6.18
N ALA A 121 13.72 3.59 5.26
CA ALA A 121 13.68 3.26 3.84
C ALA A 121 14.21 1.83 3.58
N SER A 122 15.23 1.40 4.34
CA SER A 122 15.86 0.09 4.21
C SER A 122 15.13 -1.04 4.94
N ALA A 123 14.04 -0.77 5.67
CA ALA A 123 13.38 -1.74 6.55
C ALA A 123 12.90 -3.02 5.84
N PHE A 124 12.54 -2.91 4.55
CA PHE A 124 12.10 -4.03 3.71
C PHE A 124 13.15 -4.47 2.67
N ARG A 125 14.40 -4.08 2.88
CA ARG A 125 15.55 -4.39 2.01
C ARG A 125 15.27 -4.12 0.53
N PRO A 126 14.81 -2.91 0.16
CA PRO A 126 14.44 -2.59 -1.22
C PRO A 126 15.57 -2.79 -2.23
N PHE A 127 16.82 -2.64 -1.80
CA PHE A 127 18.00 -2.61 -2.67
C PHE A 127 18.82 -3.91 -2.65
N ASP A 128 18.30 -5.00 -2.08
CA ASP A 128 18.93 -6.32 -2.17
C ASP A 128 19.27 -6.65 -3.65
N SER A 129 20.33 -7.44 -3.88
CA SER A 129 20.89 -7.67 -5.23
C SER A 129 19.90 -8.31 -6.21
N THR A 130 18.90 -9.03 -5.69
CA THR A 130 17.83 -9.65 -6.50
C THR A 130 16.75 -8.67 -6.93
N LYS A 131 16.67 -7.49 -6.29
CA LYS A 131 15.62 -6.51 -6.51
C LYS A 131 15.99 -5.57 -7.64
N ARG A 132 15.64 -5.91 -8.89
CA ARG A 132 15.95 -5.09 -10.07
C ARG A 132 15.06 -3.84 -10.18
N ARG A 133 13.92 -3.83 -9.50
CA ARG A 133 12.97 -2.71 -9.47
C ARG A 133 12.66 -2.33 -8.04
N VAL A 134 12.50 -1.04 -7.75
CA VAL A 134 12.10 -0.57 -6.43
C VAL A 134 10.90 0.34 -6.55
N ILE A 135 9.86 0.07 -5.76
CA ILE A 135 8.68 0.93 -5.67
C ILE A 135 8.61 1.56 -4.28
N GLY A 136 8.08 2.77 -4.23
CA GLY A 136 7.76 3.40 -2.97
C GLY A 136 6.66 4.42 -3.14
N VAL A 137 6.04 4.76 -2.01
CA VAL A 137 5.01 5.80 -1.96
C VAL A 137 5.38 6.84 -0.93
N LEU A 138 4.89 8.05 -1.14
CA LEU A 138 5.08 9.19 -0.25
C LEU A 138 3.71 9.76 0.10
N ASN A 139 3.49 9.99 1.40
CA ASN A 139 2.37 10.80 1.83
C ASN A 139 2.81 12.27 1.91
N VAL A 140 2.46 13.05 0.88
CA VAL A 140 2.79 14.46 0.81
C VAL A 140 1.83 15.24 1.71
N ALA A 141 2.40 15.90 2.72
CA ALA A 141 1.66 16.72 3.69
C ALA A 141 0.55 15.99 4.48
N GLY A 142 0.54 14.66 4.50
CA GLY A 142 -0.49 13.88 5.20
C GLY A 142 -1.81 13.75 4.43
N LEU A 143 -1.90 14.30 3.22
CA LEU A 143 -3.15 14.51 2.49
C LEU A 143 -3.11 13.97 1.05
N HIS A 144 -1.99 13.39 0.61
CA HIS A 144 -1.83 13.05 -0.80
C HIS A 144 -0.81 11.95 -1.01
N TRP A 145 -1.15 10.95 -1.81
CA TRP A 145 -0.25 9.85 -2.12
C TRP A 145 0.41 10.06 -3.48
N VAL A 146 1.74 9.99 -3.47
CA VAL A 146 2.58 10.04 -4.67
C VAL A 146 3.38 8.75 -4.74
N VAL A 147 3.62 8.24 -5.93
CA VAL A 147 4.35 6.98 -6.15
C VAL A 147 5.64 7.27 -6.90
N TYR A 148 6.67 6.50 -6.62
CA TYR A 148 7.87 6.44 -7.44
C TYR A 148 8.27 5.00 -7.72
N TYR A 149 8.97 4.83 -8.84
CA TYR A 149 9.46 3.56 -9.32
C TYR A 149 10.88 3.76 -9.85
N ILE A 150 11.81 2.97 -9.33
CA ILE A 150 13.22 3.00 -9.71
C ILE A 150 13.50 1.75 -10.53
N ASP A 151 13.89 1.96 -11.77
CA ASP A 151 14.49 0.95 -12.61
C ASP A 151 16.00 0.95 -12.36
N ARG A 152 16.50 -0.06 -11.64
CA ARG A 152 17.93 -0.15 -11.31
C ARG A 152 18.78 -0.60 -12.48
N ASP A 153 18.20 -1.28 -13.47
CA ASP A 153 18.96 -1.68 -14.65
C ASP A 153 19.16 -0.49 -15.59
N ALA A 154 18.11 0.33 -15.73
CA ALA A 154 18.16 1.54 -16.56
C ALA A 154 18.75 2.75 -15.83
N HIS A 155 18.92 2.67 -14.51
CA HIS A 155 19.30 3.79 -13.64
C HIS A 155 18.36 5.01 -13.77
N VAL A 156 17.05 4.75 -13.87
CA VAL A 156 16.03 5.79 -13.99
C VAL A 156 15.04 5.72 -12.83
N CYS A 157 14.69 6.89 -12.28
CA CYS A 157 13.59 7.04 -11.32
C CYS A 157 12.41 7.73 -12.01
N TYR A 158 11.28 7.04 -12.03
CA TYR A 158 10.00 7.56 -12.47
C TYR A 158 9.17 7.96 -11.27
N THR A 159 8.36 9.00 -11.44
CA THR A 159 7.48 9.49 -10.40
C THR A 159 6.10 9.71 -10.99
N PHE A 160 5.07 9.41 -10.21
CA PHE A 160 3.69 9.55 -10.60
C PHE A 160 2.91 10.24 -9.48
N ASP A 161 2.41 11.42 -9.81
CA ASP A 161 1.52 12.20 -8.96
C ASP A 161 0.14 12.25 -9.65
N PRO A 162 -0.90 11.60 -9.10
CA PRO A 162 -2.23 11.62 -9.72
C PRO A 162 -2.89 13.01 -9.73
N LEU A 163 -2.43 13.95 -8.88
CA LEU A 163 -2.83 15.36 -8.91
C LEU A 163 -1.93 16.22 -9.81
N GLN A 164 -0.94 15.62 -10.47
CA GLN A 164 0.02 16.29 -11.37
C GLN A 164 0.76 17.46 -10.70
N GLY A 165 1.07 17.34 -9.41
CA GLY A 165 1.81 18.33 -8.63
C GLY A 165 3.30 18.46 -9.01
N LYS A 166 3.99 19.45 -8.42
CA LYS A 166 5.42 19.69 -8.67
C LYS A 166 6.29 18.56 -8.08
N VAL A 167 6.98 17.85 -8.97
CA VAL A 167 7.81 16.66 -8.69
C VAL A 167 9.15 16.96 -7.97
N SER A 168 9.66 18.20 -8.03
CA SER A 168 11.06 18.51 -7.67
C SER A 168 11.46 18.20 -6.22
N LYS A 169 10.56 18.40 -5.24
CA LYS A 169 10.86 18.11 -3.81
C LYS A 169 10.99 16.60 -3.53
N MET A 170 10.26 15.78 -4.27
CA MET A 170 10.29 14.33 -4.15
C MET A 170 11.62 13.77 -4.66
N THR A 171 12.15 14.30 -5.75
CA THR A 171 13.43 13.86 -6.32
C THR A 171 14.58 13.99 -5.32
N SER A 172 14.63 15.07 -4.53
CA SER A 172 15.67 15.24 -3.50
C SER A 172 15.57 14.20 -2.38
N ALA A 173 14.36 13.98 -1.85
CA ALA A 173 14.15 13.00 -0.77
C ALA A 173 14.43 11.56 -1.22
N ILE A 174 14.12 11.23 -2.48
CA ILE A 174 14.43 9.92 -3.06
C ILE A 174 15.94 9.76 -3.24
N ARG A 175 16.66 10.79 -3.69
CA ARG A 175 18.13 10.72 -3.85
C ARG A 175 18.84 10.41 -2.54
N GLU A 176 18.41 11.01 -1.43
CA GLU A 176 18.99 10.77 -0.10
C GLU A 176 18.97 9.29 0.35
N ILE A 177 18.09 8.46 -0.22
CA ILE A 177 17.98 7.04 0.17
C ILE A 177 18.54 6.07 -0.89
N ILE A 178 18.72 6.51 -2.14
CA ILE A 178 19.30 5.68 -3.22
C ILE A 178 20.83 5.76 -3.18
N GLU A 179 21.38 6.93 -2.86
CA GLU A 179 22.82 7.21 -2.83
C GLU A 179 23.23 7.72 -1.43
N PRO A 180 23.15 6.87 -0.38
CA PRO A 180 23.57 7.27 0.97
C PRO A 180 25.07 7.55 1.09
#